data_AF-A0A9P3CCB0-F1
#
_entry.id   AF-A0A9P3CCB0-F1
#
_cell.length_a   1.000
_cell.length_b   1.000
_cell.length_c   1.000
_cell.angle_alpha   90.00
_cell.angle_beta   90.00
_cell.angle_gamma   90.00
#
_symmetry.space_group_name_H-M   'P 1'
#
loop_
_entity.id
_entity.type
_entity.pdbx_description
1 polymer ?
#
loop_
_entity_poly.entity_id
_entity_poly.type
_entity_poly.pdbx_seq_one_letter_code
_entity_poly.pdbx_strand_id
1 'polypeptide(L)'
;MFARHTHTRNMKRTGVVLGLKNIIDKIHPSGNAPLTTSESKRLLTALTSSFRKHLDAVHPSAAAEDSKTRPELNAGLANVSHKGMHSSAALAQKHMASVLTNPLMVKGGKDFGTAKVELQKNPHKDPIALLEEYDQEGAATVRIAELCLEHVRKDYDTARGAQKPKLLNELQPGRRVFLWLLRSNLYTPESYADNVRFLENLVFFLLHEGREENIWQWIKLDVKAPDSLQGPPPGVTRSPRKERLYRYRWRGRLLSAMLRVKVGVTWDFAPAGVVQQLRRNALNAAIDTYITATELLPHLTCLPLGSASTYLTKLLTRRLRTVNPRGDVELAPGDEIDGERYDKLIEAMPLAYTSSESPTDPEKRKFPEAFTQIDAGNLLLLHPYKPSASLHLKNLEFFFPDDRSHAQSTMIGKLTQEPKARESWYRGVLRCAAILDHQNQHEAATWVRGRVPLYFPERVPHAERDEREFHLLSNEKESVQDRPEVSRPTRIPFPSFA
;
A
#
# COMPACT_ATOMS: atom_id res chain seq x y z
N MET A 1 55.78 71.51 -33.34
CA MET A 1 55.23 71.80 -32.00
C MET A 1 55.01 70.49 -31.27
N PHE A 2 55.49 70.44 -30.02
CA PHE A 2 55.29 69.46 -28.94
C PHE A 2 54.06 68.52 -29.09
N ALA A 3 54.15 67.19 -29.05
CA ALA A 3 54.62 66.25 -28.02
C ALA A 3 53.44 65.50 -27.35
N ARG A 4 53.49 64.16 -27.47
CA ARG A 4 53.26 63.13 -26.43
C ARG A 4 51.85 62.63 -26.05
N HIS A 5 51.85 61.30 -25.84
CA HIS A 5 51.01 60.41 -25.00
C HIS A 5 49.84 59.69 -25.70
N THR A 6 49.59 58.39 -25.52
CA THR A 6 50.16 57.32 -24.67
C THR A 6 49.76 55.96 -25.25
N HIS A 7 50.62 54.96 -25.04
CA HIS A 7 50.41 53.57 -25.43
C HIS A 7 49.67 52.84 -24.29
N THR A 8 48.45 52.35 -24.53
CA THR A 8 47.76 51.45 -23.61
C THR A 8 47.64 50.03 -24.18
N ARG A 9 48.17 49.13 -23.37
CA ARG A 9 48.43 47.71 -23.54
C ARG A 9 47.13 46.90 -23.56
N ASN A 10 46.82 46.26 -24.69
CA ASN A 10 45.75 45.26 -24.78
C ASN A 10 46.12 44.01 -23.95
N MET A 11 45.44 43.80 -22.83
CA MET A 11 45.43 42.52 -22.12
C MET A 11 44.53 41.53 -22.88
N LYS A 12 45.12 40.41 -23.29
CA LYS A 12 44.44 39.24 -23.85
C LYS A 12 43.38 38.75 -22.84
N ARG A 13 42.10 38.92 -23.15
CA ARG A 13 41.01 38.27 -22.42
C ARG A 13 40.96 36.79 -22.82
N THR A 14 41.12 35.94 -21.81
CA THR A 14 41.15 34.48 -21.84
C THR A 14 39.81 33.91 -22.36
N GLY A 15 39.88 32.99 -23.34
CA GLY A 15 38.73 32.38 -24.04
C GLY A 15 37.78 31.51 -23.20
N VAL A 16 37.97 31.42 -21.89
CA VAL A 16 37.12 30.63 -20.98
C VAL A 16 35.77 31.31 -20.70
N VAL A 17 35.70 32.64 -20.81
CA VAL A 17 34.48 33.42 -20.50
C VAL A 17 33.42 33.35 -21.61
N LEU A 18 33.83 33.04 -22.85
CA LEU A 18 32.91 32.87 -23.99
C LEU A 18 32.25 31.48 -24.00
N GLY A 19 32.96 30.44 -23.55
CA GLY A 19 32.42 29.07 -23.50
C GLY A 19 31.27 28.90 -22.50
N LEU A 20 31.29 29.61 -21.37
CA LEU A 20 30.22 29.56 -20.36
C LEU A 20 28.94 30.27 -20.78
N LYS A 21 29.04 31.36 -21.57
CA LYS A 21 27.85 32.07 -22.07
C LYS A 21 27.02 31.21 -23.01
N ASN A 22 27.67 30.47 -23.92
CA ASN A 22 26.99 29.59 -24.87
C ASN A 22 26.32 28.37 -24.21
N ILE A 23 26.74 27.97 -23.00
CA ILE A 23 26.11 26.87 -22.26
C ILE A 23 24.89 27.38 -21.48
N ILE A 24 24.98 28.59 -20.91
CA ILE A 24 23.87 29.22 -20.18
C ILE A 24 22.71 29.54 -21.13
N ASP A 25 23.00 30.04 -22.34
CA ASP A 25 21.98 30.30 -23.37
C ASP A 25 21.30 29.03 -23.88
N LYS A 26 21.91 27.85 -23.69
CA LYS A 26 21.35 26.55 -24.09
C LYS A 26 20.51 25.87 -23.01
N ILE A 27 20.61 26.31 -21.75
CA ILE A 27 19.89 25.70 -20.61
C ILE A 27 18.61 26.49 -20.27
N HIS A 28 18.47 27.74 -20.73
CA HIS A 28 17.23 28.51 -20.61
C HIS A 28 16.92 29.27 -21.92
N PRO A 29 16.12 28.71 -22.84
CA PRO A 29 15.57 29.50 -23.91
C PRO A 29 14.42 30.36 -23.34
N SER A 30 14.61 31.67 -23.38
CA SER A 30 13.65 32.75 -23.07
C SER A 30 13.26 32.99 -21.60
N GLY A 31 13.66 34.15 -21.06
CA GLY A 31 12.62 35.08 -20.60
C GLY A 31 12.74 35.78 -19.24
N ASN A 32 13.63 35.42 -18.30
CA ASN A 32 13.64 36.08 -16.98
C ASN A 32 15.03 36.54 -16.51
N ALA A 33 15.15 37.87 -16.42
CA ALA A 33 16.07 38.70 -15.65
C ALA A 33 17.59 38.56 -15.90
N PRO A 34 18.29 39.62 -16.35
CA PRO A 34 19.75 39.65 -16.32
C PRO A 34 20.20 39.56 -14.87
N LEU A 35 20.87 38.46 -14.51
CA LEU A 35 21.59 38.30 -13.24
C LEU A 35 22.32 39.62 -12.92
N THR A 36 21.98 40.23 -11.79
CA THR A 36 22.66 41.46 -11.38
C THR A 36 24.15 41.19 -11.24
N THR A 37 25.01 42.17 -11.49
CA THR A 37 26.48 42.00 -11.43
C THR A 37 26.96 41.50 -10.06
N SER A 38 26.16 41.70 -9.02
CA SER A 38 26.37 41.15 -7.68
C SER A 38 26.07 39.65 -7.60
N GLU A 39 24.96 39.20 -8.20
CA GLU A 39 24.56 37.80 -8.23
C GLU A 39 25.50 36.96 -9.09
N SER A 40 25.94 37.49 -10.24
CA SER A 40 26.95 36.81 -11.07
C SER A 40 28.25 36.61 -10.30
N LYS A 41 28.69 37.62 -9.53
CA LYS A 41 29.87 37.50 -8.66
C LYS A 41 29.66 36.47 -7.56
N ARG A 42 28.50 36.46 -6.91
CA ARG A 42 28.19 35.51 -5.83
C ARG A 42 28.15 34.07 -6.32
N LEU A 43 27.57 33.84 -7.51
CA LEU A 43 27.55 32.54 -8.17
C LEU A 43 28.97 32.08 -8.53
N LEU A 44 29.79 32.98 -9.08
CA LEU A 44 31.18 32.70 -9.46
C LEU A 44 32.03 32.39 -8.22
N THR A 45 31.84 33.13 -7.12
CA THR A 45 32.52 32.86 -5.83
C THR A 45 32.10 31.52 -5.24
N ALA A 46 30.80 31.16 -5.31
CA ALA A 46 30.32 29.88 -4.80
C ALA A 46 30.86 28.70 -5.63
N LEU A 47 30.85 28.81 -6.96
CA LEU A 47 31.43 27.80 -7.86
C LEU A 47 32.93 27.63 -7.64
N THR A 48 33.67 28.73 -7.56
CA THR A 48 35.13 28.69 -7.36
C THR A 48 35.53 28.19 -5.97
N SER A 49 34.77 28.56 -4.93
CA SER A 49 34.92 28.03 -3.57
C SER A 49 34.68 26.51 -3.52
N SER A 50 33.61 26.03 -4.16
CA SER A 50 33.30 24.60 -4.23
C SER A 50 34.37 23.82 -4.98
N PHE A 51 34.84 24.36 -6.12
CA PHE A 51 35.92 23.73 -6.89
C PHE A 51 37.23 23.66 -6.10
N ARG A 52 37.63 24.74 -5.41
CA ARG A 52 38.84 24.73 -4.57
C ARG A 52 38.73 23.74 -3.43
N LYS A 53 37.61 23.73 -2.69
CA LYS A 53 37.38 22.79 -1.60
C LYS A 53 37.43 21.33 -2.08
N HIS A 54 36.98 21.06 -3.30
CA HIS A 54 37.06 19.72 -3.87
C HIS A 54 38.46 19.37 -4.38
N LEU A 55 39.18 20.34 -4.99
CA LEU A 55 40.58 20.15 -5.35
C LEU A 55 41.47 19.92 -4.13
N ASP A 56 41.26 20.65 -3.04
CA ASP A 56 42.00 20.50 -1.78
C ASP A 56 41.70 19.13 -1.13
N ALA A 57 40.49 18.59 -1.32
CA ALA A 57 40.12 17.26 -0.84
C ALA A 57 40.73 16.13 -1.69
N VAL A 58 40.89 16.33 -2.99
CA VAL A 58 41.47 15.34 -3.92
C VAL A 58 42.99 15.42 -3.96
N HIS A 59 43.56 16.59 -3.67
CA HIS A 59 45.00 16.85 -3.58
C HIS A 59 45.34 17.45 -2.21
N PRO A 60 45.25 16.67 -1.12
CA PRO A 60 45.74 17.13 0.17
C PRO A 60 47.21 17.50 0.01
N SER A 61 47.53 18.78 0.20
CA SER A 61 48.88 19.31 0.04
C SER A 61 49.83 18.55 0.97
N ALA A 62 50.81 17.85 0.39
CA ALA A 62 51.79 17.02 1.07
C ALA A 62 52.84 17.83 1.87
N ALA A 63 52.42 18.86 2.58
CA ALA A 63 53.28 19.75 3.37
C ALA A 63 52.77 19.83 4.81
N ALA A 64 52.84 18.70 5.51
CA ALA A 64 52.85 18.63 6.97
C ALA A 64 53.43 17.26 7.39
N GLU A 65 54.65 16.96 6.93
CA GLU A 65 55.54 16.04 7.63
C GLU A 65 56.22 16.86 8.74
N ASP A 66 55.79 16.71 9.99
CA ASP A 66 56.76 16.66 11.08
C ASP A 66 56.21 16.02 12.36
N SER A 67 56.91 14.96 12.75
CA SER A 67 57.13 14.45 14.12
C SER A 67 56.09 13.58 14.84
N LYS A 68 56.49 12.30 14.97
CA LYS A 68 56.44 11.40 16.16
C LYS A 68 55.03 10.94 16.58
N THR A 69 54.70 9.67 16.75
CA THR A 69 55.45 8.53 17.33
C THR A 69 54.67 7.22 17.08
N ARG A 70 55.40 6.12 16.83
CA ARG A 70 54.95 4.70 16.89
C ARG A 70 54.40 4.36 18.30
N PRO A 71 53.59 3.29 18.55
CA PRO A 71 53.91 1.88 18.26
C PRO A 71 52.77 1.08 17.56
N GLU A 72 53.12 0.22 16.58
CA GLU A 72 53.02 -1.27 16.63
C GLU A 72 51.60 -1.85 16.42
N LEU A 73 51.32 -2.30 15.19
CA LEU A 73 51.31 -3.71 14.77
C LEU A 73 50.21 -4.54 15.45
N ASN A 74 49.09 -4.73 14.73
CA ASN A 74 48.54 -6.06 14.52
C ASN A 74 47.68 -6.14 13.26
N ALA A 75 47.80 -7.30 12.62
CA ALA A 75 47.39 -7.60 11.26
C ALA A 75 45.88 -7.61 11.05
N GLY A 76 45.46 -7.14 9.87
CA GLY A 76 44.12 -7.31 9.35
C GLY A 76 44.08 -6.86 7.90
N LEU A 77 44.28 -7.81 6.97
CA LEU A 77 44.08 -7.65 5.54
C LEU A 77 42.69 -7.05 5.26
N ALA A 78 42.64 -5.78 4.87
CA ALA A 78 41.46 -5.17 4.28
C ALA A 78 41.62 -5.14 2.75
N ASN A 79 40.79 -5.96 2.09
CA ASN A 79 40.58 -5.97 0.65
C ASN A 79 40.36 -4.54 0.14
N VAL A 80 41.31 -4.03 -0.65
CA VAL A 80 41.12 -2.82 -1.44
C VAL A 80 40.11 -3.16 -2.54
N SER A 81 38.86 -2.79 -2.28
CA SER A 81 37.77 -2.87 -3.25
C SER A 81 38.08 -1.94 -4.43
N HIS A 82 38.52 -2.52 -5.55
CA HIS A 82 38.63 -1.89 -6.86
C HIS A 82 37.25 -1.54 -7.46
N LYS A 83 36.45 -0.74 -6.76
CA LYS A 83 35.21 -0.16 -7.30
C LYS A 83 35.35 1.35 -7.38
N GLY A 84 35.55 1.82 -8.60
CA GLY A 84 35.17 3.18 -8.98
C GLY A 84 36.31 4.07 -9.44
N MET A 85 37.07 3.67 -10.47
CA MET A 85 37.59 4.66 -11.43
C MET A 85 36.39 5.25 -12.18
N HIS A 86 35.58 6.06 -11.49
CA HIS A 86 34.63 6.92 -12.16
C HIS A 86 35.44 7.98 -12.89
N SER A 87 35.42 7.95 -14.22
CA SER A 87 36.02 8.99 -15.07
C SER A 87 35.73 10.37 -14.47
N SER A 88 36.75 11.22 -14.44
CA SER A 88 36.65 12.61 -13.97
C SER A 88 35.47 13.36 -14.61
N ALA A 89 35.08 12.97 -15.83
CA ALA A 89 33.88 13.45 -16.52
C ALA A 89 32.55 13.08 -15.82
N ALA A 90 32.39 11.84 -15.34
CA ALA A 90 31.18 11.41 -14.63
C ALA A 90 31.07 12.04 -13.23
N LEU A 91 32.21 12.24 -12.56
CA LEU A 91 32.28 12.99 -11.31
C LEU A 91 31.97 14.48 -11.53
N ALA A 92 32.50 15.09 -12.59
CA ALA A 92 32.19 16.47 -12.97
C ALA A 92 30.71 16.63 -13.34
N GLN A 93 30.12 15.67 -14.04
CA GLN A 93 28.69 15.69 -14.40
C GLN A 93 27.80 15.51 -13.17
N LYS A 94 28.17 14.64 -12.23
CA LYS A 94 27.47 14.48 -10.94
C LYS A 94 27.61 15.71 -10.05
N HIS A 95 28.78 16.36 -10.06
CA HIS A 95 29.04 17.61 -9.34
C HIS A 95 28.28 18.78 -9.96
N MET A 96 28.29 18.94 -11.29
CA MET A 96 27.48 19.95 -11.98
C MET A 96 25.99 19.73 -11.75
N ALA A 97 25.50 18.49 -11.82
CA ALA A 97 24.12 18.18 -11.46
C ALA A 97 23.82 18.60 -10.01
N SER A 98 24.68 18.24 -9.05
CA SER A 98 24.53 18.61 -7.64
C SER A 98 24.53 20.14 -7.40
N VAL A 99 25.37 20.89 -8.12
CA VAL A 99 25.44 22.35 -8.02
C VAL A 99 24.22 23.02 -8.66
N LEU A 100 23.75 22.51 -9.81
CA LEU A 100 22.56 23.02 -10.50
C LEU A 100 21.26 22.62 -9.81
N THR A 101 21.22 21.50 -9.10
CA THR A 101 20.08 21.09 -8.26
C THR A 101 20.18 21.62 -6.83
N ASN A 102 21.13 22.51 -6.53
CA ASN A 102 21.26 23.05 -5.18
C ASN A 102 20.05 23.96 -4.88
N PRO A 103 19.23 23.63 -3.86
CA PRO A 103 17.99 24.37 -3.56
C PRO A 103 18.20 25.84 -3.19
N LEU A 104 19.45 26.25 -2.93
CA LEU A 104 19.80 27.66 -2.73
C LEU A 104 19.79 28.49 -4.03
N MET A 105 19.84 27.86 -5.21
CA MET A 105 19.76 28.52 -6.52
C MET A 105 18.35 28.55 -7.11
N VAL A 106 17.45 27.67 -6.66
CA VAL A 106 16.01 27.79 -6.92
C VAL A 106 15.44 28.77 -5.89
N LYS A 107 15.70 30.07 -6.09
CA LYS A 107 15.09 31.14 -5.30
C LYS A 107 13.55 30.98 -5.34
N GLY A 108 12.94 30.63 -4.21
CA GLY A 108 11.51 30.83 -3.96
C GLY A 108 10.55 29.83 -4.59
N GLY A 109 11.01 28.67 -5.08
CA GLY A 109 10.10 27.60 -5.51
C GLY A 109 9.30 27.07 -4.32
N LYS A 110 7.97 27.11 -4.42
CA LYS A 110 7.08 26.47 -3.45
C LYS A 110 7.19 24.95 -3.57
N ASP A 111 8.12 24.36 -2.83
CA ASP A 111 8.34 22.91 -2.82
C ASP A 111 7.56 22.22 -1.69
N PHE A 112 7.51 20.88 -1.71
CA PHE A 112 6.91 20.07 -0.64
C PHE A 112 7.41 20.45 0.77
N GLY A 113 8.69 20.81 0.91
CA GLY A 113 9.25 21.26 2.18
C GLY A 113 8.63 22.57 2.67
N THR A 114 8.33 23.50 1.76
CA THR A 114 7.69 24.78 2.08
C THR A 114 6.23 24.58 2.50
N ALA A 115 5.47 23.76 1.78
CA ALA A 115 4.09 23.43 2.11
C ALA A 115 3.97 22.81 3.52
N LYS A 116 4.91 21.91 3.87
CA LYS A 116 4.96 21.31 5.20
C LYS A 116 5.18 22.36 6.30
N VAL A 117 6.09 23.31 6.08
CA VAL A 117 6.38 24.38 7.05
C VAL A 117 5.20 25.34 7.16
N GLU A 118 4.53 25.66 6.06
CA GLU A 118 3.37 26.56 6.06
C GLU A 118 2.18 25.98 6.83
N LEU A 119 1.89 24.69 6.65
CA LEU A 119 0.83 24.01 7.41
C LEU A 119 1.17 23.86 8.89
N GLN A 120 2.45 23.77 9.24
CA GLN A 120 2.87 23.77 10.65
C GLN A 120 2.77 25.16 11.29
N LYS A 121 3.07 26.22 10.52
CA LYS A 121 3.01 27.60 11.02
C LYS A 121 1.58 28.12 11.15
N ASN A 122 0.68 27.69 10.26
CA ASN A 122 -0.69 28.19 10.18
C ASN A 122 -1.71 27.04 10.31
N PRO A 123 -1.85 26.43 11.50
CA PRO A 123 -2.76 25.29 11.71
C PRO A 123 -4.24 25.65 11.53
N HIS A 124 -4.59 26.94 11.58
CA HIS A 124 -5.97 27.41 11.40
C HIS A 124 -6.35 27.66 9.93
N LYS A 125 -5.38 27.64 9.01
CA LYS A 125 -5.66 27.86 7.59
C LYS A 125 -6.19 26.56 6.97
N ASP A 126 -7.20 26.66 6.12
CA ASP A 126 -7.71 25.53 5.34
C ASP A 126 -6.57 24.85 4.57
N PRO A 127 -6.22 23.59 4.90
CA PRO A 127 -5.13 22.89 4.23
C PRO A 127 -5.37 22.66 2.74
N ILE A 128 -6.64 22.61 2.31
CA ILE A 128 -7.01 22.37 0.90
C ILE A 128 -6.94 23.67 0.11
N ALA A 129 -7.27 24.81 0.71
CA ALA A 129 -7.02 26.12 0.10
C ALA A 129 -5.53 26.33 -0.22
N LEU A 130 -4.64 25.81 0.64
CA LEU A 130 -3.20 25.83 0.35
C LEU A 130 -2.87 25.02 -0.91
N LEU A 131 -3.47 23.85 -1.09
CA LEU A 131 -3.26 23.06 -2.32
C LEU A 131 -3.71 23.84 -3.56
N GLU A 132 -4.83 24.54 -3.49
CA GLU A 132 -5.36 25.37 -4.58
C GLU A 132 -4.45 26.58 -4.89
N GLU A 133 -3.86 27.21 -3.88
CA GLU A 133 -2.84 28.26 -4.06
C GLU A 133 -1.61 27.71 -4.79
N TYR A 134 -1.15 26.51 -4.41
CA TYR A 134 -0.02 25.86 -5.09
C TYR A 134 -0.39 25.42 -6.51
N ASP A 135 -1.66 25.10 -6.78
CA ASP A 135 -2.14 24.74 -8.11
C ASP A 135 -2.16 25.95 -9.04
N GLN A 136 -2.62 27.11 -8.55
CA GLN A 136 -2.58 28.37 -9.28
C GLN A 136 -1.15 28.79 -9.66
N GLU A 137 -0.17 28.42 -8.83
CA GLU A 137 1.25 28.68 -9.07
C GLU A 137 1.94 27.57 -9.87
N GLY A 138 1.25 26.49 -10.22
CA GLY A 138 1.81 25.36 -10.96
C GLY A 138 2.78 24.49 -10.14
N ALA A 139 2.77 24.60 -8.81
CA ALA A 139 3.62 23.87 -7.88
C ALA A 139 2.90 22.72 -7.15
N ALA A 140 1.60 22.54 -7.38
CA ALA A 140 0.83 21.48 -6.74
C ALA A 140 1.27 20.08 -7.17
N THR A 141 1.51 19.21 -6.19
CA THR A 141 1.91 17.82 -6.44
C THR A 141 1.05 16.86 -5.61
N VAL A 142 0.95 15.60 -6.04
CA VAL A 142 0.21 14.55 -5.30
C VAL A 142 0.71 14.40 -3.87
N ARG A 143 2.01 14.63 -3.64
CA ARG A 143 2.63 14.54 -2.32
C ARG A 143 2.22 15.71 -1.40
N ILE A 144 2.01 16.90 -1.96
CA ILE A 144 1.44 18.05 -1.23
C ILE A 144 -0.02 17.76 -0.89
N ALA A 145 -0.81 17.26 -1.86
CA ALA A 145 -2.21 16.90 -1.63
C ALA A 145 -2.37 15.81 -0.55
N GLU A 146 -1.51 14.79 -0.53
CA GLU A 146 -1.46 13.80 0.55
C GLU A 146 -1.24 14.46 1.90
N LEU A 147 -0.28 15.38 2.00
CA LEU A 147 0.04 16.07 3.25
C LEU A 147 -1.12 16.95 3.72
N CYS A 148 -1.81 17.63 2.81
CA CYS A 148 -3.02 18.40 3.14
C CYS A 148 -4.14 17.47 3.66
N LEU A 149 -4.39 16.34 2.97
CA LEU A 149 -5.38 15.36 3.40
C LEU A 149 -5.02 14.71 4.75
N GLU A 150 -3.74 14.44 5.01
CA GLU A 150 -3.27 13.92 6.31
C GLU A 150 -3.52 14.92 7.44
N HIS A 151 -3.37 16.22 7.19
CA HIS A 151 -3.67 17.26 8.19
C HIS A 151 -5.18 17.28 8.49
N VAL A 152 -6.01 17.35 7.46
CA VAL A 152 -7.48 17.32 7.61
C VAL A 152 -7.94 16.03 8.29
N ARG A 153 -7.27 14.90 8.04
CA ARG A 153 -7.60 13.62 8.69
C ARG A 153 -7.31 13.66 10.19
N LYS A 154 -6.19 14.26 10.61
CA LYS A 154 -5.87 14.45 12.03
C LYS A 154 -6.89 15.35 12.72
N ASP A 155 -7.30 16.43 12.06
CA ASP A 155 -8.33 17.34 12.58
C ASP A 155 -9.68 16.62 12.69
N TYR A 156 -10.04 15.83 11.68
CA TYR A 156 -11.26 15.00 11.68
C TYR A 156 -11.26 13.93 12.78
N ASP A 157 -10.13 13.26 13.01
CA ASP A 157 -9.98 12.23 14.02
C ASP A 157 -10.05 12.84 15.44
N THR A 158 -9.52 14.07 15.61
CA THR A 158 -9.54 14.82 16.88
C THR A 158 -10.90 15.50 17.15
N ALA A 159 -11.66 15.84 16.10
CA ALA A 159 -12.94 16.52 16.22
C ALA A 159 -14.00 15.67 16.94
N ARG A 160 -14.86 16.33 17.73
CA ARG A 160 -15.99 15.67 18.40
C ARG A 160 -17.04 15.22 17.37
N GLY A 161 -17.76 14.13 17.66
CA GLY A 161 -18.69 13.49 16.72
C GLY A 161 -19.68 14.44 16.00
N ALA A 162 -20.24 15.43 16.70
CA ALA A 162 -21.15 16.42 16.11
C ALA A 162 -20.48 17.46 15.19
N GLN A 163 -19.16 17.66 15.33
CA GLN A 163 -18.37 18.58 14.51
C GLN A 163 -17.86 17.91 13.23
N LYS A 164 -17.67 16.58 13.23
CA LYS A 164 -17.21 15.81 12.06
C LYS A 164 -17.99 16.09 10.78
N PRO A 165 -19.34 15.99 10.75
CA PRO A 165 -20.08 16.27 9.53
C PRO A 165 -20.02 17.75 9.12
N LYS A 166 -19.94 18.68 10.08
CA LYS A 166 -19.80 20.12 9.79
C LYS A 166 -18.45 20.41 9.11
N LEU A 167 -17.37 19.87 9.66
CA LEU A 167 -16.02 19.98 9.12
C LEU A 167 -15.93 19.44 7.68
N LEU A 168 -16.55 18.29 7.42
CA LEU A 168 -16.61 17.71 6.06
C LEU A 168 -17.44 18.56 5.10
N ASN A 169 -18.57 19.09 5.54
CA ASN A 169 -19.45 19.91 4.70
C ASN A 169 -18.81 21.25 4.32
N GLU A 170 -18.06 21.85 5.24
CA GLU A 170 -17.37 23.14 5.05
C GLU A 170 -16.12 22.98 4.18
N LEU A 171 -15.25 22.02 4.49
CA LEU A 171 -13.96 21.87 3.79
C LEU A 171 -14.08 21.12 2.46
N GLN A 172 -14.99 20.13 2.37
CA GLN A 172 -15.15 19.20 1.24
C GLN A 172 -13.80 18.68 0.68
N PRO A 173 -12.90 18.17 1.54
CA PRO A 173 -11.53 17.83 1.16
C PRO A 173 -11.46 16.76 0.07
N GLY A 174 -12.31 15.75 0.12
CA GLY A 174 -12.37 14.67 -0.87
C GLY A 174 -12.77 15.21 -2.23
N ARG A 175 -13.88 15.96 -2.31
CA ARG A 175 -14.34 16.59 -3.56
C ARG A 175 -13.30 17.51 -4.18
N ARG A 176 -12.73 18.44 -3.41
CA ARG A 176 -11.81 19.47 -3.93
C ARG A 176 -10.53 18.84 -4.44
N VAL A 177 -9.92 17.92 -3.67
CA VAL A 177 -8.72 17.20 -4.09
C VAL A 177 -9.02 16.30 -5.29
N PHE A 178 -10.18 15.65 -5.34
CA PHE A 178 -10.57 14.84 -6.48
C PHE A 178 -10.73 15.69 -7.77
N LEU A 179 -11.41 16.83 -7.69
CA LEU A 179 -11.57 17.74 -8.83
C LEU A 179 -10.23 18.32 -9.29
N TRP A 180 -9.36 18.70 -8.36
CA TRP A 180 -8.00 19.11 -8.66
C TRP A 180 -7.25 18.01 -9.41
N LEU A 181 -7.26 16.78 -8.89
CA LEU A 181 -6.57 15.65 -9.50
C LEU A 181 -7.04 15.39 -10.94
N LEU A 182 -8.35 15.50 -11.20
CA LEU A 182 -8.93 15.37 -12.53
C LEU A 182 -8.53 16.52 -13.46
N ARG A 183 -8.61 17.77 -13.01
CA ARG A 183 -8.26 18.97 -13.80
C ARG A 183 -6.79 19.00 -14.18
N SER A 184 -5.91 18.66 -13.24
CA SER A 184 -4.46 18.68 -13.44
C SER A 184 -3.96 17.43 -14.18
N ASN A 185 -4.85 16.49 -14.53
CA ASN A 185 -4.52 15.18 -15.13
C ASN A 185 -3.46 14.39 -14.35
N LEU A 186 -3.35 14.65 -13.03
CA LEU A 186 -2.38 14.04 -12.12
C LEU A 186 -2.82 12.65 -11.62
N TYR A 187 -3.89 12.10 -12.18
CA TYR A 187 -4.20 10.67 -12.06
C TYR A 187 -3.37 9.82 -13.03
N THR A 188 -2.71 10.45 -14.01
CA THR A 188 -1.82 9.76 -14.94
C THR A 188 -0.46 9.43 -14.33
N PRO A 189 0.27 10.27 -13.58
CA PRO A 189 1.63 9.94 -13.16
C PRO A 189 1.74 8.73 -12.22
N GLU A 190 2.90 8.05 -12.24
CA GLU A 190 3.21 6.94 -11.34
C GLU A 190 3.07 7.33 -9.86
N SER A 191 3.43 8.58 -9.53
CA SER A 191 3.35 9.12 -8.18
C SER A 191 1.95 9.06 -7.58
N TYR A 192 0.90 9.04 -8.41
CA TYR A 192 -0.47 8.81 -7.97
C TYR A 192 -0.74 7.32 -7.71
N ALA A 193 -0.46 6.46 -8.68
CA ALA A 193 -0.77 5.03 -8.60
C ALA A 193 -0.02 4.35 -7.43
N ASP A 194 1.19 4.81 -7.12
CA ASP A 194 2.01 4.23 -6.07
C ASP A 194 1.80 4.80 -4.66
N ASN A 195 1.12 5.94 -4.53
CA ASN A 195 0.89 6.57 -3.25
C ASN A 195 -0.36 6.01 -2.54
N VAL A 196 -0.18 4.88 -1.84
CA VAL A 196 -1.26 4.19 -1.11
C VAL A 196 -1.93 5.11 -0.08
N ARG A 197 -1.15 5.91 0.66
CA ARG A 197 -1.66 6.80 1.71
C ARG A 197 -2.57 7.89 1.14
N PHE A 198 -2.15 8.50 0.03
CA PHE A 198 -2.98 9.45 -0.69
C PHE A 198 -4.32 8.84 -1.11
N LEU A 199 -4.29 7.67 -1.76
CA LEU A 199 -5.51 6.98 -2.20
C LEU A 199 -6.43 6.63 -1.03
N GLU A 200 -5.87 6.13 0.07
CA GLU A 200 -6.64 5.79 1.27
C GLU A 200 -7.31 7.01 1.89
N ASN A 201 -6.59 8.13 2.02
CA ASN A 201 -7.16 9.37 2.55
C ASN A 201 -8.22 9.95 1.59
N LEU A 202 -7.95 9.95 0.29
CA LEU A 202 -8.89 10.46 -0.71
C LEU A 202 -10.20 9.66 -0.71
N VAL A 203 -10.11 8.33 -0.73
CA VAL A 203 -11.27 7.43 -0.66
C VAL A 203 -12.02 7.60 0.65
N PHE A 204 -11.29 7.74 1.77
CA PHE A 204 -11.89 8.02 3.07
C PHE A 204 -12.80 9.25 3.03
N PHE A 205 -12.29 10.38 2.56
CA PHE A 205 -13.07 11.62 2.49
C PHE A 205 -14.21 11.53 1.47
N LEU A 206 -13.98 10.96 0.29
CA LEU A 206 -15.03 10.82 -0.73
C LEU A 206 -16.21 9.96 -0.24
N LEU A 207 -15.94 8.87 0.47
CA LEU A 207 -17.01 8.04 1.05
C LEU A 207 -17.74 8.75 2.19
N HIS A 208 -17.00 9.45 3.05
CA HIS A 208 -17.59 10.22 4.15
C HIS A 208 -18.39 11.44 3.65
N GLU A 209 -18.10 11.96 2.47
CA GLU A 209 -18.86 13.00 1.77
C GLU A 209 -20.05 12.45 0.94
N GLY A 210 -20.26 11.12 0.91
CA GLY A 210 -21.33 10.50 0.13
C GLY A 210 -21.08 10.47 -1.38
N ARG A 211 -19.82 10.53 -1.82
CA ARG A 211 -19.40 10.56 -3.24
C ARG A 211 -18.88 9.22 -3.74
N GLU A 212 -19.48 8.14 -3.27
CA GLU A 212 -19.08 6.78 -3.66
C GLU A 212 -19.19 6.55 -5.18
N GLU A 213 -20.26 7.07 -5.80
CA GLU A 213 -20.48 6.96 -7.24
C GLU A 213 -19.33 7.55 -8.06
N ASN A 214 -18.72 8.64 -7.59
CA ASN A 214 -17.56 9.24 -8.26
C ASN A 214 -16.36 8.28 -8.28
N ILE A 215 -16.17 7.48 -7.22
CA ILE A 215 -15.11 6.47 -7.17
C ILE A 215 -15.41 5.35 -8.15
N TRP A 216 -16.66 4.90 -8.25
CA TRP A 216 -17.07 3.87 -9.21
C TRP A 216 -16.90 4.34 -10.66
N GLN A 217 -17.33 5.56 -10.98
CA GLN A 217 -17.08 6.18 -12.28
C GLN A 217 -15.59 6.27 -12.58
N TRP A 218 -14.78 6.60 -11.57
CA TRP A 218 -13.34 6.63 -11.73
C TRP A 218 -12.76 5.24 -12.04
N ILE A 219 -13.16 4.20 -11.30
CA ILE A 219 -12.71 2.82 -11.55
C ILE A 219 -13.07 2.36 -12.97
N LYS A 220 -14.21 2.82 -13.51
CA LYS A 220 -14.65 2.53 -14.88
C LYS A 220 -13.75 3.17 -15.95
N LEU A 221 -13.00 4.23 -15.65
CA LEU A 221 -12.10 4.88 -16.61
C LEU A 221 -10.94 3.95 -16.98
N ASP A 222 -10.75 3.68 -18.28
CA ASP A 222 -9.66 2.83 -18.79
C ASP A 222 -8.32 3.56 -18.88
N VAL A 223 -7.89 4.13 -17.75
CA VAL A 223 -6.61 4.82 -17.64
C VAL A 223 -5.54 3.85 -17.12
N LYS A 224 -4.52 3.64 -17.94
CA LYS A 224 -3.33 2.86 -17.58
C LYS A 224 -2.42 3.74 -16.73
N ALA A 225 -1.95 3.20 -15.60
CA ALA A 225 -0.82 3.82 -14.92
C ALA A 225 0.41 3.74 -15.87
N PRO A 226 1.16 4.84 -16.03
CA PRO A 226 2.35 4.90 -16.83
C PRO A 226 3.35 3.92 -16.25
N ASP A 227 4.14 3.37 -17.15
CA ASP A 227 5.28 2.59 -16.74
C ASP A 227 6.22 3.50 -15.94
N SER A 228 6.77 2.98 -14.85
CA SER A 228 7.71 3.77 -14.06
C SER A 228 8.86 4.23 -14.95
N LEU A 229 9.55 5.32 -14.57
CA LEU A 229 10.81 5.69 -15.26
C LEU A 229 11.85 4.55 -15.23
N GLN A 230 11.71 3.61 -14.28
CA GLN A 230 12.55 2.43 -14.11
C GLN A 230 11.97 1.18 -14.80
N GLY A 231 10.84 1.32 -15.52
CA GLY A 231 10.04 0.22 -16.04
C GLY A 231 9.27 -0.54 -14.95
N PRO A 232 8.44 -1.53 -15.32
CA PRO A 232 7.88 -2.45 -14.34
C PRO A 232 9.01 -3.14 -13.56
N PRO A 233 8.84 -3.45 -12.27
CA PRO A 233 9.84 -4.20 -11.51
C PRO A 233 10.28 -5.47 -12.29
N PRO A 234 11.55 -5.92 -12.22
CA PRO A 234 12.06 -7.03 -13.05
C PRO A 234 11.26 -8.35 -12.97
N GLY A 235 10.47 -8.54 -11.90
CA GLY A 235 9.56 -9.68 -11.74
C GLY A 235 8.19 -9.55 -12.42
N VAL A 236 7.84 -8.35 -12.91
CA VAL A 236 6.57 -8.00 -13.55
C VAL A 236 6.65 -8.13 -15.07
N THR A 237 7.79 -7.75 -15.69
CA THR A 237 8.00 -7.81 -17.14
C THR A 237 7.99 -9.22 -17.73
N ARG A 238 8.11 -10.25 -16.89
CA ARG A 238 8.11 -11.66 -17.33
C ARG A 238 6.72 -12.21 -17.66
N SER A 239 5.65 -11.47 -17.40
CA SER A 239 4.28 -11.95 -17.60
C SER A 239 3.35 -10.81 -18.04
N PRO A 240 2.70 -10.91 -19.22
CA PRO A 240 1.70 -9.93 -19.68
C PRO A 240 0.59 -9.68 -18.66
N ARG A 241 0.20 -10.72 -17.91
CA ARG A 241 -0.75 -10.61 -16.80
C ARG A 241 -0.23 -9.69 -15.69
N LYS A 242 1.01 -9.91 -15.21
CA LYS A 242 1.58 -9.11 -14.12
C LYS A 242 1.72 -7.65 -14.55
N GLU A 243 2.10 -7.41 -15.81
CA GLU A 243 2.16 -6.08 -16.41
C GLU A 243 0.79 -5.41 -16.42
N ARG A 244 -0.28 -6.10 -16.87
CA ARG A 244 -1.65 -5.59 -16.80
C ARG A 244 -2.08 -5.26 -15.36
N LEU A 245 -1.90 -6.20 -14.43
CA LEU A 245 -2.24 -5.97 -13.02
C LEU A 245 -1.46 -4.78 -12.43
N TYR A 246 -0.20 -4.60 -12.82
CA TYR A 246 0.62 -3.47 -12.40
C TYR A 246 0.10 -2.16 -13.01
N ARG A 247 -0.24 -2.11 -14.30
CA ARG A 247 -0.80 -0.91 -14.96
C ARG A 247 -2.14 -0.48 -14.38
N TYR A 248 -2.97 -1.43 -13.92
CA TYR A 248 -4.27 -1.14 -13.30
C TYR A 248 -4.26 -1.22 -11.77
N ARG A 249 -3.07 -1.26 -11.13
CA ARG A 249 -2.93 -1.46 -9.68
C ARG A 249 -3.67 -0.41 -8.84
N TRP A 250 -3.80 0.80 -9.34
CA TRP A 250 -4.49 1.90 -8.67
C TRP A 250 -5.98 1.55 -8.42
N ARG A 251 -6.66 0.86 -9.35
CA ARG A 251 -8.06 0.42 -9.18
C ARG A 251 -8.19 -0.54 -7.99
N GLY A 252 -7.30 -1.53 -7.90
CA GLY A 252 -7.28 -2.48 -6.79
C GLY A 252 -6.98 -1.84 -5.43
N ARG A 253 -6.16 -0.78 -5.44
CA ARG A 253 -5.88 0.03 -4.24
C ARG A 253 -7.06 0.87 -3.83
N LEU A 254 -7.76 1.52 -4.78
CA LEU A 254 -9.00 2.25 -4.51
C LEU A 254 -10.06 1.31 -3.91
N LEU A 255 -10.30 0.15 -4.52
CA LEU A 255 -11.25 -0.84 -3.99
C LEU A 255 -10.86 -1.31 -2.59
N SER A 256 -9.58 -1.65 -2.37
CA SER A 256 -9.11 -2.03 -1.05
C SER A 256 -9.29 -0.90 -0.03
N ALA A 257 -9.10 0.35 -0.42
CA ALA A 257 -9.35 1.50 0.45
C ALA A 257 -10.85 1.67 0.75
N MET A 258 -11.73 1.49 -0.25
CA MET A 258 -13.19 1.56 -0.05
C MET A 258 -13.65 0.54 0.98
N LEU A 259 -13.18 -0.71 0.86
CA LEU A 259 -13.50 -1.75 1.83
C LEU A 259 -13.01 -1.39 3.24
N ARG A 260 -11.77 -0.92 3.38
CA ARG A 260 -11.22 -0.51 4.69
C ARG A 260 -12.02 0.61 5.34
N VAL A 261 -12.44 1.61 4.56
CA VAL A 261 -13.22 2.74 5.05
C VAL A 261 -14.63 2.31 5.46
N LYS A 262 -15.28 1.46 4.66
CA LYS A 262 -16.62 0.93 4.97
C LYS A 262 -16.63 0.08 6.23
N VAL A 263 -15.65 -0.82 6.37
CA VAL A 263 -15.46 -1.64 7.58
C VAL A 263 -15.10 -0.75 8.79
N GLY A 264 -14.30 0.30 8.57
CA GLY A 264 -13.84 1.20 9.63
C GLY A 264 -12.66 0.65 10.44
N VAL A 265 -12.01 -0.42 9.96
CA VAL A 265 -10.89 -1.09 10.62
C VAL A 265 -9.64 -1.03 9.74
N THR A 266 -8.54 -0.59 10.33
CA THR A 266 -7.23 -0.53 9.65
C THR A 266 -6.67 -1.92 9.39
N TRP A 267 -5.70 -2.05 8.49
CA TRP A 267 -5.03 -3.34 8.25
C TRP A 267 -4.21 -3.83 9.44
N ASP A 268 -3.70 -2.90 10.24
CA ASP A 268 -2.79 -3.20 11.34
C ASP A 268 -3.55 -3.85 12.50
N PHE A 269 -2.86 -4.77 13.18
CA PHE A 269 -3.38 -5.39 14.40
C PHE A 269 -3.72 -4.31 15.40
N ALA A 270 -4.86 -4.48 16.07
CA ALA A 270 -5.13 -3.66 17.24
C ALA A 270 -3.98 -3.87 18.25
N PRO A 271 -3.60 -2.83 19.02
CA PRO A 271 -2.73 -3.03 20.18
C PRO A 271 -3.26 -4.18 21.04
N ALA A 272 -2.38 -5.01 21.57
CA ALA A 272 -2.78 -6.20 22.33
C ALA A 272 -3.79 -5.82 23.43
N GLY A 273 -4.96 -6.48 23.43
CA GLY A 273 -6.04 -6.23 24.38
C GLY A 273 -7.10 -5.22 23.91
N VAL A 274 -6.93 -4.54 22.78
CA VAL A 274 -7.93 -3.63 22.22
C VAL A 274 -8.81 -4.38 21.22
N VAL A 275 -10.12 -4.34 21.44
CA VAL A 275 -11.13 -4.88 20.51
C VAL A 275 -11.67 -3.73 19.67
N GLN A 276 -11.54 -3.84 18.36
CA GLN A 276 -12.13 -2.89 17.43
C GLN A 276 -13.54 -3.33 17.09
N GLN A 277 -14.52 -2.53 17.47
CA GLN A 277 -15.91 -2.80 17.12
C GLN A 277 -16.22 -2.25 15.72
N LEU A 278 -16.79 -3.10 14.86
CA LEU A 278 -17.27 -2.69 13.55
C LEU A 278 -18.46 -1.74 13.68
N ARG A 279 -18.63 -0.84 12.70
CA ARG A 279 -19.85 -0.04 12.61
C ARG A 279 -21.01 -0.96 12.20
N ARG A 280 -22.24 -0.55 12.54
CA ARG A 280 -23.44 -1.28 12.12
C ARG A 280 -23.49 -1.48 10.61
N ASN A 281 -23.75 -2.70 10.16
CA ASN A 281 -23.78 -3.15 8.76
C ASN A 281 -22.49 -2.93 7.96
N ALA A 282 -21.37 -2.60 8.61
CA ALA A 282 -20.12 -2.27 7.93
C ALA A 282 -19.55 -3.44 7.12
N LEU A 283 -19.63 -4.64 7.68
CA LEU A 283 -19.15 -5.86 7.03
C LEU A 283 -19.99 -6.19 5.81
N ASN A 284 -21.32 -6.20 5.94
CA ASN A 284 -22.23 -6.47 4.83
C ASN A 284 -22.06 -5.42 3.71
N ALA A 285 -21.90 -4.14 4.04
CA ALA A 285 -21.62 -3.09 3.06
C ALA A 285 -20.27 -3.29 2.33
N ALA A 286 -19.26 -3.82 3.02
CA ALA A 286 -17.97 -4.14 2.41
C ALA A 286 -18.08 -5.36 1.48
N ILE A 287 -18.87 -6.38 1.87
CA ILE A 287 -19.18 -7.53 1.01
C ILE A 287 -19.89 -7.06 -0.26
N ASP A 288 -20.94 -6.24 -0.13
CA ASP A 288 -21.67 -5.67 -1.28
C ASP A 288 -20.72 -4.92 -2.22
N THR A 289 -19.82 -4.10 -1.66
CA THR A 289 -18.82 -3.34 -2.44
C THR A 289 -17.90 -4.25 -3.24
N TYR A 290 -17.51 -5.39 -2.67
CA TYR A 290 -16.67 -6.37 -3.38
C TYR A 290 -17.46 -7.09 -4.48
N ILE A 291 -18.71 -7.48 -4.21
CA ILE A 291 -19.60 -8.11 -5.20
C ILE A 291 -19.87 -7.14 -6.36
N THR A 292 -20.21 -5.88 -6.09
CA THR A 292 -20.37 -4.85 -7.13
C THR A 292 -19.09 -4.70 -7.97
N ALA A 293 -17.91 -4.80 -7.33
CA ALA A 293 -16.65 -4.76 -8.07
C ALA A 293 -16.46 -5.97 -8.99
N THR A 294 -16.91 -7.17 -8.60
CA THR A 294 -16.81 -8.37 -9.44
C THR A 294 -17.79 -8.34 -10.61
N GLU A 295 -18.98 -7.76 -10.42
CA GLU A 295 -19.96 -7.52 -11.49
C GLU A 295 -19.44 -6.56 -12.58
N LEU A 296 -18.48 -5.68 -12.25
CA LEU A 296 -17.83 -4.81 -13.22
C LEU A 296 -16.76 -5.51 -14.06
N LEU A 297 -16.28 -6.70 -13.66
CA LEU A 297 -15.20 -7.41 -14.37
C LEU A 297 -15.44 -7.60 -15.88
N PRO A 298 -16.65 -7.98 -16.35
CA PRO A 298 -16.90 -8.16 -17.78
C PRO A 298 -16.75 -6.88 -18.61
N HIS A 299 -16.86 -5.71 -17.96
CA HIS A 299 -16.82 -4.40 -18.61
C HIS A 299 -15.46 -3.71 -18.50
N LEU A 300 -14.49 -4.31 -17.81
CA LEU A 300 -13.19 -3.70 -17.54
C LEU A 300 -12.04 -4.53 -18.09
N THR A 301 -11.07 -3.84 -18.69
CA THR A 301 -9.83 -4.45 -19.20
C THR A 301 -9.08 -5.25 -18.13
N CYS A 302 -9.05 -4.73 -16.90
CA CYS A 302 -8.42 -5.38 -15.75
C CYS A 302 -8.89 -4.71 -14.45
N LEU A 303 -9.26 -5.53 -13.46
CA LEU A 303 -9.57 -5.06 -12.11
C LEU A 303 -8.82 -5.91 -11.08
N PRO A 304 -7.73 -5.41 -10.49
CA PRO A 304 -6.99 -6.15 -9.49
C PRO A 304 -7.78 -6.27 -8.18
N LEU A 305 -8.52 -7.36 -7.98
CA LEU A 305 -9.29 -7.60 -6.76
C LEU A 305 -8.49 -8.29 -5.66
N GLY A 306 -7.27 -8.76 -5.94
CA GLY A 306 -6.49 -9.57 -5.00
C GLY A 306 -6.25 -8.91 -3.63
N SER A 307 -5.99 -7.60 -3.58
CA SER A 307 -5.82 -6.87 -2.30
C SER A 307 -7.12 -6.80 -1.50
N ALA A 308 -8.23 -6.55 -2.18
CA ALA A 308 -9.57 -6.48 -1.61
C ALA A 308 -10.04 -7.86 -1.10
N SER A 309 -9.82 -8.92 -1.90
CA SER A 309 -10.04 -10.32 -1.54
C SER A 309 -9.28 -10.69 -0.27
N THR A 310 -7.96 -10.46 -0.27
CA THR A 310 -7.08 -10.76 0.87
C THR A 310 -7.54 -10.01 2.13
N TYR A 311 -8.01 -8.76 2.00
CA TYR A 311 -8.54 -7.99 3.12
C TYR A 311 -9.77 -8.65 3.74
N LEU A 312 -10.79 -8.93 2.92
CA LEU A 312 -12.03 -9.56 3.41
C LEU A 312 -11.77 -10.94 3.98
N THR A 313 -10.98 -11.77 3.31
CA THR A 313 -10.62 -13.10 3.79
C THR A 313 -9.93 -13.02 5.15
N LYS A 314 -8.97 -12.10 5.34
CA LYS A 314 -8.28 -11.92 6.63
C LYS A 314 -9.20 -11.37 7.73
N LEU A 315 -10.06 -10.42 7.38
CA LEU A 315 -11.04 -9.86 8.30
C LEU A 315 -11.97 -10.95 8.83
N LEU A 316 -12.54 -11.76 7.93
CA LEU A 316 -13.48 -12.83 8.25
C LEU A 316 -12.81 -14.03 8.95
N THR A 317 -11.58 -14.39 8.58
CA THR A 317 -10.93 -15.62 9.10
C THR A 317 -10.17 -15.45 10.42
N ARG A 318 -9.52 -14.30 10.61
CA ARG A 318 -8.56 -14.12 11.72
C ARG A 318 -8.96 -13.05 12.70
N ARG A 319 -9.67 -12.02 12.25
CA ARG A 319 -9.90 -10.83 13.06
C ARG A 319 -11.28 -10.83 13.70
N LEU A 320 -12.29 -11.40 13.03
CA LEU A 320 -13.65 -11.39 13.53
C LEU A 320 -13.84 -12.35 14.71
N ARG A 321 -14.24 -11.82 15.87
CA ARG A 321 -14.39 -12.58 17.12
C ARG A 321 -15.44 -13.67 17.08
N THR A 322 -16.53 -13.43 16.35
CA THR A 322 -17.58 -14.44 16.10
C THR A 322 -17.06 -15.65 15.33
N VAL A 323 -15.88 -15.53 14.74
CA VAL A 323 -15.23 -16.56 13.92
C VAL A 323 -13.94 -17.09 14.55
N ASN A 324 -13.25 -16.26 15.34
CA ASN A 324 -12.02 -16.57 16.03
C ASN A 324 -12.05 -15.95 17.44
N PRO A 325 -12.03 -16.73 18.54
CA PRO A 325 -12.07 -16.18 19.90
C PRO A 325 -10.87 -15.26 20.21
N ARG A 326 -9.77 -15.39 19.45
CA ARG A 326 -8.58 -14.53 19.55
C ARG A 326 -8.62 -13.32 18.59
N GLY A 327 -9.76 -13.08 17.94
CA GLY A 327 -9.97 -11.96 17.04
C GLY A 327 -9.83 -10.61 17.76
N ASP A 328 -9.35 -9.62 17.03
CA ASP A 328 -9.22 -8.23 17.50
C ASP A 328 -10.34 -7.32 16.95
N VAL A 329 -11.29 -7.89 16.22
CA VAL A 329 -12.43 -7.19 15.62
C VAL A 329 -13.73 -7.87 16.00
N GLU A 330 -14.75 -7.12 16.40
CA GLU A 330 -16.06 -7.64 16.78
C GLU A 330 -17.16 -7.00 15.94
N LEU A 331 -18.21 -7.75 15.61
CA LEU A 331 -19.40 -7.17 14.97
C LEU A 331 -20.08 -6.18 15.91
N ALA A 332 -20.83 -5.22 15.34
CA ALA A 332 -21.68 -4.38 16.18
C ALA A 332 -22.77 -5.25 16.84
N PRO A 333 -23.25 -4.90 18.04
CA PRO A 333 -24.34 -5.61 18.70
C PRO A 333 -25.59 -5.63 17.83
N GLY A 334 -26.09 -6.82 17.54
CA GLY A 334 -27.25 -7.05 16.66
C GLY A 334 -26.94 -7.11 15.17
N ASP A 335 -25.67 -6.92 14.75
CA ASP A 335 -25.27 -7.19 13.38
C ASP A 335 -25.06 -8.69 13.17
N GLU A 336 -25.65 -9.22 12.11
CA GLU A 336 -25.43 -10.57 11.63
C GLU A 336 -24.80 -10.57 10.23
N ILE A 337 -24.05 -11.63 9.95
CA ILE A 337 -23.49 -11.85 8.61
C ILE A 337 -24.60 -12.44 7.76
N ASP A 338 -25.06 -11.71 6.76
CA ASP A 338 -26.07 -12.19 5.81
C ASP A 338 -25.53 -13.39 5.03
N GLY A 339 -26.18 -14.55 5.17
CA GLY A 339 -25.76 -15.81 4.57
C GLY A 339 -25.76 -15.78 3.05
N GLU A 340 -26.76 -15.15 2.42
CA GLU A 340 -26.85 -15.07 0.96
C GLU A 340 -25.75 -14.19 0.38
N ARG A 341 -25.43 -13.08 1.06
CA ARG A 341 -24.29 -12.23 0.68
C ARG A 341 -22.96 -12.94 0.85
N TYR A 342 -22.85 -13.76 1.89
CA TYR A 342 -21.65 -14.56 2.14
C TYR A 342 -21.45 -15.63 1.07
N ASP A 343 -22.53 -16.29 0.62
CA ASP A 343 -22.50 -17.24 -0.50
C ASP A 343 -22.03 -16.55 -1.79
N LYS A 344 -22.61 -15.38 -2.13
CA LYS A 344 -22.16 -14.57 -3.28
C LYS A 344 -20.71 -14.13 -3.17
N LEU A 345 -20.25 -13.81 -1.96
CA LEU A 345 -18.84 -13.48 -1.73
C LEU A 345 -17.93 -14.65 -2.06
N ILE A 346 -18.27 -15.86 -1.59
CA ILE A 346 -17.51 -17.09 -1.87
C ILE A 346 -17.44 -17.36 -3.37
N GLU A 347 -18.56 -17.24 -4.09
CA GLU A 347 -18.62 -17.39 -5.55
C GLU A 347 -17.76 -16.36 -6.27
N ALA A 348 -17.66 -15.13 -5.73
CA ALA A 348 -16.88 -14.05 -6.29
C ALA A 348 -15.36 -14.16 -6.01
N MET A 349 -14.92 -14.87 -4.97
CA MET A 349 -13.50 -14.96 -4.58
C MET A 349 -12.55 -15.44 -5.69
N PRO A 350 -12.86 -16.54 -6.43
CA PRO A 350 -11.98 -17.01 -7.50
C PRO A 350 -11.75 -15.96 -8.60
N LEU A 351 -12.73 -15.07 -8.83
CA LEU A 351 -12.66 -14.01 -9.85
C LEU A 351 -11.54 -13.00 -9.56
N ALA A 352 -11.10 -12.87 -8.31
CA ALA A 352 -9.97 -12.00 -7.99
C ALA A 352 -8.63 -12.48 -8.58
N TYR A 353 -8.59 -13.75 -8.96
CA TYR A 353 -7.39 -14.41 -9.45
C TYR A 353 -7.58 -15.02 -10.84
N THR A 354 -8.77 -14.95 -11.44
CA THR A 354 -9.00 -15.39 -12.82
C THR A 354 -8.14 -14.58 -13.78
N SER A 355 -7.31 -15.30 -14.54
CA SER A 355 -6.53 -14.75 -15.64
C SER A 355 -7.34 -14.90 -16.92
N SER A 356 -7.47 -13.85 -17.73
CA SER A 356 -7.99 -13.99 -19.10
C SER A 356 -7.08 -14.86 -19.97
N GLU A 357 -5.80 -14.96 -19.61
CA GLU A 357 -4.84 -15.87 -20.25
C GLU A 357 -4.75 -17.13 -19.39
N SER A 358 -5.60 -18.11 -19.68
CA SER A 358 -5.41 -19.47 -19.14
C SER A 358 -4.22 -20.10 -19.84
N PRO A 359 -3.19 -20.61 -19.12
CA PRO A 359 -2.08 -21.34 -19.75
C PRO A 359 -2.61 -22.39 -20.72
N THR A 360 -2.01 -22.62 -21.88
CA THR A 360 -2.51 -23.67 -22.79
C THR A 360 -2.39 -25.07 -22.18
N ASP A 361 -1.36 -25.25 -21.34
CA ASP A 361 -1.06 -26.49 -20.63
C ASP A 361 -2.01 -26.70 -19.43
N PRO A 362 -2.82 -27.78 -19.41
CA PRO A 362 -3.76 -28.07 -18.34
C PRO A 362 -3.09 -28.28 -16.98
N GLU A 363 -1.88 -28.84 -16.92
CA GLU A 363 -1.17 -29.04 -15.65
C GLU A 363 -0.75 -27.71 -15.03
N LYS A 364 -0.37 -26.74 -15.87
CA LYS A 364 -0.04 -25.38 -15.42
C LYS A 364 -1.28 -24.57 -15.00
N ARG A 365 -2.50 -25.01 -15.36
CA ARG A 365 -3.76 -24.38 -14.90
C ARG A 365 -4.14 -24.81 -13.49
N LYS A 366 -3.87 -26.06 -13.11
CA LYS A 366 -4.26 -26.61 -11.81
C LYS A 366 -3.74 -25.78 -10.64
N PHE A 367 -2.49 -25.34 -10.71
CA PHE A 367 -1.89 -24.57 -9.61
C PHE A 367 -2.53 -23.19 -9.40
N PRO A 368 -2.65 -22.32 -10.42
CA PRO A 368 -3.41 -21.07 -10.30
C PRO A 368 -4.85 -21.31 -9.84
N GLU A 369 -5.55 -22.30 -10.40
CA GLU A 369 -6.94 -22.59 -10.07
C GLU A 369 -7.10 -23.01 -8.60
N ALA A 370 -6.31 -23.97 -8.13
CA ALA A 370 -6.28 -24.35 -6.71
C ALA A 370 -5.94 -23.14 -5.82
N PHE A 371 -5.00 -22.29 -6.25
CA PHE A 371 -4.65 -21.09 -5.49
C PHE A 371 -5.81 -20.08 -5.42
N THR A 372 -6.59 -19.93 -6.50
CA THR A 372 -7.79 -19.06 -6.53
C THR A 372 -8.88 -19.55 -5.57
N GLN A 373 -8.92 -20.86 -5.30
CA GLN A 373 -9.93 -21.51 -4.46
C GLN A 373 -9.55 -21.53 -2.97
N ILE A 374 -8.31 -21.18 -2.59
CA ILE A 374 -7.88 -21.18 -1.18
C ILE A 374 -8.75 -20.25 -0.33
N ASP A 375 -8.94 -19.00 -0.78
CA ASP A 375 -9.71 -18.00 -0.04
C ASP A 375 -11.18 -18.45 0.08
N ALA A 376 -11.80 -18.89 -1.02
CA ALA A 376 -13.15 -19.44 -1.03
C ALA A 376 -13.30 -20.65 -0.09
N GLY A 377 -12.35 -21.59 -0.11
CA GLY A 377 -12.35 -22.76 0.77
C GLY A 377 -12.22 -22.37 2.24
N ASN A 378 -11.38 -21.39 2.57
CA ASN A 378 -11.25 -20.86 3.93
C ASN A 378 -12.53 -20.17 4.41
N LEU A 379 -13.22 -19.44 3.54
CA LEU A 379 -14.50 -18.81 3.86
C LEU A 379 -15.61 -19.86 4.01
N LEU A 380 -15.64 -20.92 3.19
CA LEU A 380 -16.60 -22.03 3.33
C LEU A 380 -16.45 -22.77 4.65
N LEU A 381 -15.23 -22.97 5.16
CA LEU A 381 -15.00 -23.50 6.50
C LEU A 381 -15.57 -22.60 7.61
N LEU A 382 -15.84 -21.34 7.29
CA LEU A 382 -16.27 -20.30 8.21
C LEU A 382 -17.67 -19.77 7.96
N HIS A 383 -18.37 -20.40 7.02
CA HIS A 383 -19.69 -19.97 6.64
C HIS A 383 -20.60 -19.95 7.89
N PRO A 384 -21.33 -18.84 8.16
CA PRO A 384 -22.11 -18.68 9.38
C PRO A 384 -23.17 -19.77 9.57
N TYR A 385 -23.86 -20.15 8.47
CA TYR A 385 -24.99 -21.09 8.49
C TYR A 385 -24.78 -22.45 7.81
N LYS A 386 -23.74 -22.61 6.96
CA LYS A 386 -23.53 -23.76 6.09
C LYS A 386 -22.03 -24.08 5.96
N PRO A 387 -21.34 -24.36 7.08
CA PRO A 387 -19.91 -24.67 7.03
C PRO A 387 -19.67 -25.90 6.14
N SER A 388 -18.68 -25.81 5.25
CA SER A 388 -18.34 -26.87 4.31
C SER A 388 -16.84 -27.06 4.18
N ALA A 389 -16.40 -28.31 4.34
CA ALA A 389 -15.00 -28.69 4.23
C ALA A 389 -14.58 -29.11 2.81
N SER A 390 -15.52 -29.36 1.90
CA SER A 390 -15.25 -30.04 0.62
C SER A 390 -14.24 -29.31 -0.26
N LEU A 391 -14.36 -27.99 -0.40
CA LEU A 391 -13.42 -27.20 -1.21
C LEU A 391 -12.05 -27.08 -0.54
N HIS A 392 -12.00 -26.97 0.78
CA HIS A 392 -10.74 -26.93 1.51
C HIS A 392 -10.03 -28.28 1.48
N LEU A 393 -10.75 -29.39 1.58
CA LEU A 393 -10.22 -30.74 1.42
C LEU A 393 -9.53 -30.92 0.06
N LYS A 394 -10.19 -30.52 -1.05
CA LYS A 394 -9.58 -30.53 -2.39
C LYS A 394 -8.30 -29.71 -2.45
N ASN A 395 -8.28 -28.54 -1.82
CA ASN A 395 -7.06 -27.72 -1.72
C ASN A 395 -5.97 -28.45 -0.91
N LEU A 396 -6.33 -29.13 0.18
CA LEU A 396 -5.39 -29.91 0.98
C LEU A 396 -4.80 -31.08 0.21
N GLU A 397 -5.61 -31.84 -0.53
CA GLU A 397 -5.16 -32.93 -1.40
C GLU A 397 -4.17 -32.43 -2.45
N PHE A 398 -4.42 -31.25 -3.03
CA PHE A 398 -3.53 -30.65 -4.02
C PHE A 398 -2.21 -30.12 -3.44
N PHE A 399 -2.25 -29.42 -2.30
CA PHE A 399 -1.07 -28.77 -1.72
C PHE A 399 -0.29 -29.64 -0.74
N PHE A 400 -0.93 -30.65 -0.14
CA PHE A 400 -0.40 -31.50 0.92
C PHE A 400 -0.65 -33.00 0.65
N PRO A 401 -0.17 -33.53 -0.50
CA PRO A 401 -0.33 -34.94 -0.85
C PRO A 401 0.33 -35.89 0.17
N ASP A 402 0.02 -37.19 0.11
CA ASP A 402 0.63 -38.21 0.97
C ASP A 402 2.14 -38.30 0.79
N ASP A 403 2.58 -38.29 -0.46
CA ASP A 403 4.00 -38.20 -0.78
C ASP A 403 4.45 -36.74 -0.82
N ARG A 404 5.27 -36.36 0.17
CA ARG A 404 5.88 -35.03 0.27
C ARG A 404 6.75 -34.69 -0.95
N SER A 405 7.22 -35.68 -1.71
CA SER A 405 7.96 -35.46 -2.97
C SER A 405 7.08 -34.82 -4.05
N HIS A 406 5.76 -35.07 -4.01
CA HIS A 406 4.77 -34.48 -4.91
C HIS A 406 4.20 -33.15 -4.42
N ALA A 407 4.51 -32.75 -3.18
CA ALA A 407 4.06 -31.48 -2.65
C ALA A 407 4.68 -30.33 -3.44
N GLN A 408 3.86 -29.32 -3.74
CA GLN A 408 4.29 -28.16 -4.53
C GLN A 408 5.42 -27.43 -3.81
N SER A 409 6.63 -27.46 -4.37
CA SER A 409 7.85 -26.89 -3.76
C SER A 409 7.69 -25.40 -3.41
N THR A 410 6.95 -24.67 -4.24
CA THR A 410 6.61 -23.26 -4.01
C THR A 410 5.77 -23.09 -2.74
N MET A 411 4.86 -24.02 -2.46
CA MET A 411 3.98 -23.96 -1.30
C MET A 411 4.73 -24.30 -0.01
N ILE A 412 5.52 -25.38 -0.01
CA ILE A 412 6.38 -25.73 1.14
C ILE A 412 7.36 -24.60 1.43
N GLY A 413 7.99 -24.02 0.40
CA GLY A 413 8.89 -22.87 0.56
C GLY A 413 8.20 -21.69 1.24
N LYS A 414 6.98 -21.35 0.82
CA LYS A 414 6.17 -20.29 1.46
C LYS A 414 5.85 -20.61 2.93
N LEU A 415 5.46 -21.84 3.26
CA LEU A 415 5.15 -22.23 4.63
C LEU A 415 6.38 -22.15 5.55
N THR A 416 7.56 -22.45 5.02
CA THR A 416 8.82 -22.31 5.76
C THR A 416 9.20 -20.85 5.98
N GLN A 417 8.99 -19.99 4.97
CA GLN A 417 9.39 -18.57 5.01
C GLN A 417 8.39 -17.67 5.74
N GLU A 418 7.10 -18.04 5.76
CA GLU A 418 6.03 -17.21 6.30
C GLU A 418 5.30 -17.92 7.46
N PRO A 419 5.74 -17.72 8.72
CA PRO A 419 5.11 -18.33 9.90
C PRO A 419 3.60 -18.05 9.99
N LYS A 420 3.17 -16.87 9.54
CA LYS A 420 1.74 -16.50 9.49
C LYS A 420 0.96 -17.32 8.48
N ALA A 421 1.53 -17.64 7.32
CA ALA A 421 0.88 -18.51 6.34
C ALA A 421 0.78 -19.94 6.89
N ARG A 422 1.87 -20.42 7.50
CA ARG A 422 1.93 -21.73 8.16
C ARG A 422 0.85 -21.90 9.24
N GLU A 423 0.72 -20.94 10.14
CA GLU A 423 -0.34 -20.91 11.15
C GLU A 423 -1.74 -20.92 10.52
N SER A 424 -1.94 -20.23 9.39
CA SER A 424 -3.23 -20.25 8.66
C SER A 424 -3.62 -21.65 8.24
N TRP A 425 -2.67 -22.36 7.62
CA TRP A 425 -2.92 -23.66 7.05
C TRP A 425 -3.10 -24.70 8.13
N TYR A 426 -2.29 -24.67 9.18
CA TYR A 426 -2.49 -25.52 10.35
C TYR A 426 -3.91 -25.35 10.94
N ARG A 427 -4.37 -24.13 11.16
CA ARG A 427 -5.74 -23.88 11.64
C ARG A 427 -6.81 -24.31 10.63
N GLY A 428 -6.56 -24.10 9.34
CA GLY A 428 -7.45 -24.56 8.25
C GLY A 428 -7.61 -26.09 8.24
N VAL A 429 -6.50 -26.83 8.40
CA VAL A 429 -6.46 -28.30 8.51
C VAL A 429 -7.31 -28.78 9.68
N LEU A 430 -7.09 -28.22 10.89
CA LEU A 430 -7.85 -28.65 12.07
C LEU A 430 -9.34 -28.33 11.95
N ARG A 431 -9.69 -27.14 11.45
CA ARG A 431 -11.08 -26.76 11.23
C ARG A 431 -11.76 -27.63 10.16
N CYS A 432 -11.03 -27.97 9.10
CA CYS A 432 -11.48 -28.90 8.07
C CYS A 432 -11.79 -30.28 8.66
N ALA A 433 -10.88 -30.83 9.47
CA ALA A 433 -11.08 -32.11 10.15
C ALA A 433 -12.31 -32.09 11.07
N ALA A 434 -12.47 -31.05 11.89
CA ALA A 434 -13.61 -30.91 12.78
C ALA A 434 -14.94 -30.87 12.01
N ILE A 435 -15.02 -30.09 10.93
CA ILE A 435 -16.23 -30.00 10.09
C ILE A 435 -16.52 -31.34 9.38
N LEU A 436 -15.50 -32.03 8.87
CA LEU A 436 -15.67 -33.36 8.25
C LEU A 436 -16.25 -34.37 9.24
N ASP A 437 -15.81 -34.36 10.50
CA ASP A 437 -16.37 -35.21 11.54
C ASP A 437 -17.84 -34.88 11.83
N HIS A 438 -18.20 -33.61 11.94
CA HIS A 438 -19.61 -33.19 12.07
C HIS A 438 -20.47 -33.61 10.86
N GLN A 439 -19.85 -33.74 9.68
CA GLN A 439 -20.50 -34.22 8.45
C GLN A 439 -20.46 -35.75 8.31
N ASN A 440 -20.04 -36.50 9.34
CA ASN A 440 -19.87 -37.95 9.35
C ASN A 440 -18.88 -38.48 8.29
N GLN A 441 -17.91 -37.67 7.87
CA GLN A 441 -16.84 -38.02 6.93
C GLN A 441 -15.54 -38.37 7.66
N HIS A 442 -15.61 -39.34 8.58
CA HIS A 442 -14.50 -39.68 9.50
C HIS A 442 -13.21 -40.13 8.80
N GLU A 443 -13.32 -40.82 7.67
CA GLU A 443 -12.14 -41.23 6.88
C GLU A 443 -11.39 -40.00 6.33
N ALA A 444 -12.12 -39.06 5.74
CA ALA A 444 -11.54 -37.81 5.25
C ALA A 444 -10.98 -36.97 6.40
N ALA A 445 -11.67 -36.89 7.53
CA ALA A 445 -11.18 -36.20 8.72
C ALA A 445 -9.87 -36.81 9.24
N THR A 446 -9.77 -38.14 9.25
CA THR A 446 -8.57 -38.89 9.65
C THR A 446 -7.41 -38.61 8.69
N TRP A 447 -7.67 -38.59 7.38
CA TRP A 447 -6.68 -38.22 6.36
C TRP A 447 -6.15 -36.79 6.57
N VAL A 448 -7.05 -35.83 6.81
CA VAL A 448 -6.72 -34.41 7.09
C VAL A 448 -5.87 -34.29 8.36
N ARG A 449 -6.21 -34.98 9.45
CA ARG A 449 -5.40 -35.02 10.68
C ARG A 449 -4.00 -35.57 10.44
N GLY A 450 -3.88 -36.59 9.58
CA GLY A 450 -2.60 -37.14 9.14
C GLY A 450 -1.68 -36.11 8.48
N ARG A 451 -2.19 -34.97 7.99
CA ARG A 451 -1.36 -33.89 7.42
C ARG A 451 -0.57 -33.12 8.48
N VAL A 452 -1.06 -33.08 9.72
CA VAL A 452 -0.43 -32.31 10.81
C VAL A 452 0.99 -32.82 11.09
N PRO A 453 1.24 -34.10 11.41
CA PRO A 453 2.61 -34.57 11.65
C PRO A 453 3.52 -34.48 10.42
N LEU A 454 2.95 -34.58 9.20
CA LEU A 454 3.73 -34.53 7.96
C LEU A 454 4.22 -33.12 7.61
N TYR A 455 3.36 -32.11 7.77
CA TYR A 455 3.61 -30.74 7.29
C TYR A 455 3.77 -29.70 8.42
N PHE A 456 3.29 -30.02 9.61
CA PHE A 456 3.30 -29.16 10.81
C PHE A 456 3.77 -29.94 12.05
N PRO A 457 4.93 -30.63 12.00
CA PRO A 457 5.39 -31.49 13.10
C PRO A 457 5.51 -30.76 14.44
N GLU A 458 5.88 -29.48 14.42
CA GLU A 458 5.97 -28.63 15.61
C GLU A 458 4.63 -28.35 16.30
N ARG A 459 3.51 -28.62 15.62
CA ARG A 459 2.15 -28.39 16.14
C ARG A 459 1.46 -29.66 16.61
N VAL A 460 2.04 -30.83 16.37
CA VAL A 460 1.47 -32.13 16.79
C VAL A 460 1.07 -32.14 18.28
N PRO A 461 1.89 -31.63 19.23
CA PRO A 461 1.52 -31.64 20.65
C PRO A 461 0.29 -30.78 21.00
N HIS A 462 -0.12 -29.88 20.11
CA HIS A 462 -1.24 -28.95 20.32
C HIS A 462 -2.47 -29.30 19.47
N ALA A 463 -2.34 -30.19 18.49
CA ALA A 463 -3.36 -30.49 17.49
C ALA A 463 -4.69 -30.91 18.12
N GLU A 464 -4.66 -31.89 19.05
CA GLU A 464 -5.89 -32.37 19.71
C GLU A 464 -6.58 -31.27 20.52
N ARG A 465 -5.81 -30.43 21.21
CA ARG A 465 -6.35 -29.32 22.01
C ARG A 465 -7.00 -28.28 21.10
N ASP A 466 -6.30 -27.86 20.06
CA ASP A 466 -6.75 -26.84 19.13
C ASP A 466 -7.96 -27.34 18.31
N GLU A 467 -8.01 -28.63 17.98
CA GLU A 467 -9.17 -29.24 17.31
C GLU A 467 -10.40 -29.30 18.20
N ARG A 468 -10.24 -29.67 19.49
CA ARG A 468 -11.34 -29.60 20.47
C ARG A 468 -11.91 -28.19 20.60
N GLU A 469 -11.06 -27.15 20.51
CA GLU A 469 -11.52 -25.75 20.51
C GLU A 469 -12.49 -25.49 19.34
N PHE A 470 -12.24 -26.05 18.15
CA PHE A 470 -13.14 -25.90 17.00
C PHE A 470 -14.45 -26.69 17.13
N HIS A 471 -14.44 -27.87 17.73
CA HIS A 471 -15.67 -28.62 18.02
C HIS A 471 -16.57 -27.87 19.01
N LEU A 472 -15.98 -27.30 20.07
CA LEU A 472 -16.74 -26.51 21.05
C LEU A 472 -17.43 -25.31 20.38
N LEU A 473 -16.70 -24.57 19.54
CA LEU A 473 -17.24 -23.43 18.80
C LEU A 473 -18.34 -23.83 17.80
N SER A 474 -18.30 -25.05 17.27
CA SER A 474 -19.31 -25.55 16.33
C SER A 474 -20.59 -25.95 17.08
N ASN A 475 -20.45 -26.64 18.21
CA ASN A 475 -21.58 -27.08 19.05
C ASN A 475 -22.35 -25.92 19.69
N GLU A 476 -21.66 -24.83 20.06
CA GLU A 476 -22.32 -23.65 20.63
C GLU A 476 -23.34 -23.06 19.65
N LYS A 477 -23.06 -23.08 18.34
CA LYS A 477 -23.96 -22.54 17.31
C LYS A 477 -25.22 -23.38 17.12
N GLU A 478 -25.10 -24.70 17.12
CA GLU A 478 -26.26 -25.60 17.02
C GLU A 478 -27.23 -25.38 18.19
N SER A 479 -26.70 -25.17 19.40
CA SER A 479 -27.52 -24.95 20.60
C SER A 479 -28.34 -23.64 20.58
N VAL A 480 -27.88 -22.64 19.83
CA VAL A 480 -28.57 -21.35 19.68
C VAL A 480 -29.67 -21.45 18.63
N GLN A 481 -29.47 -22.23 17.57
CA GLN A 481 -30.39 -22.34 16.45
C GLN A 481 -31.60 -23.26 16.75
N ASP A 482 -31.41 -24.25 17.63
CA ASP A 482 -32.47 -25.18 18.05
C ASP A 482 -33.32 -24.68 19.23
N ARG A 483 -33.06 -23.47 19.75
CA ARG A 483 -34.02 -22.85 20.69
C ARG A 483 -35.21 -22.37 19.86
N PRO A 484 -36.39 -23.04 19.93
CA PRO A 484 -37.59 -22.49 19.30
C PRO A 484 -37.78 -21.07 19.82
N GLU A 485 -38.09 -20.13 18.94
CA GLU A 485 -38.43 -18.75 19.30
C GLU A 485 -39.64 -18.77 20.24
N VAL A 486 -39.41 -18.97 21.55
CA VAL A 486 -40.38 -18.74 22.60
C VAL A 486 -40.40 -17.24 22.87
N SER A 487 -40.74 -16.47 21.84
CA SER A 487 -40.99 -15.04 21.91
C SER A 487 -42.49 -14.78 21.75
N ARG A 488 -43.30 -15.47 22.55
CA ARG A 488 -44.53 -14.83 23.03
C ARG A 488 -44.11 -13.92 24.19
N PRO A 489 -44.23 -12.59 24.09
CA PRO A 489 -43.99 -11.73 25.23
C PRO A 489 -44.96 -12.17 26.33
N THR A 490 -44.41 -12.66 27.44
CA THR A 490 -45.18 -12.91 28.65
C THR A 490 -45.83 -11.58 29.00
N ARG A 491 -47.14 -11.44 28.70
CA ARG A 491 -47.94 -10.32 29.19
C ARG A 491 -47.88 -10.41 30.70
N ILE A 492 -46.99 -9.65 31.31
CA ILE A 492 -47.06 -9.38 32.75
C ILE A 492 -48.30 -8.50 32.90
N PRO A 493 -49.41 -8.98 33.51
CA PRO A 493 -50.56 -8.12 33.73
C PRO A 493 -50.14 -7.00 34.67
N PHE A 494 -50.27 -5.75 34.21
CA PHE A 494 -50.14 -4.60 35.10
C PHE A 494 -51.25 -4.66 36.15
N PRO A 495 -50.95 -4.47 37.45
CA PRO A 495 -51.99 -4.31 38.45
C PRO A 495 -52.77 -3.03 38.15
N SER A 496 -54.08 -3.16 37.90
CA SER A 496 -55.00 -2.05 37.87
C SER A 496 -55.20 -1.52 39.29
N PHE A 497 -54.68 -0.33 39.57
CA PHE A 497 -55.09 0.42 40.75
C PHE A 497 -56.41 1.12 40.42
N ALA A 498 -57.47 0.69 41.09
CA ALA A 498 -58.77 1.35 41.14
C ALA A 498 -58.89 2.11 42.46
#